data_AF-A0A127I269-F1
#
_entry.id   AF-A0A127I269-F1
#
_cell.length_a   1.000
_cell.length_b   1.000
_cell.length_c   1.000
_cell.angle_alpha   90.00
_cell.angle_beta   90.00
_cell.angle_gamma   90.00
#
_symmetry.space_group_name_H-M   'P 1'
#
loop_
_entity.id
_entity.type
_entity.pdbx_description
1 polymer ?
#
loop_
_entity_poly.entity_id
_entity_poly.type
_entity_poly.pdbx_seq_one_letter_code
_entity_poly.pdbx_strand_id
1 'polypeptide(L)'
;MKRLYGAMVLLALVGITTNVNAAQCRVNGGPWQQVDTGGTLPLEVPVTVQLGSDTSRILLEGVRLECRFTPYPGWPSHYEDYWSTSVLAGPAWTPGPKFVNQGTGLRINGGYYNTPVPTNIRIATMPNNAIGVAVNVTPYILNRNDPANPINVVINDILGTLRLSQTNNYDSGRAGLSLVYRAANNFSISPSTCTINNNNPIEVNFGNVHQRQIGTDPLTTPIQSNRRLTYSCPNAGITTPITITYKGNATSFDNRLLLMTNPNVGTAMVRAGSAVAVNGRFLTQITNSVGGDDVTFSLVQRPGSLPAAGPVTGSGVLVMGVP
;
A
#
# COMPACT_ATOMS: atom_id res chain seq x y z
N MET A 1 -73.00 -42.61 -32.51
CA MET A 1 -72.24 -43.78 -32.03
C MET A 1 -70.81 -43.34 -31.70
N LYS A 2 -70.37 -43.67 -30.48
CA LYS A 2 -68.99 -43.82 -29.98
C LYS A 2 -68.01 -42.63 -30.05
N ARG A 3 -67.86 -42.02 -28.85
CA ARG A 3 -66.68 -41.29 -28.35
C ARG A 3 -65.40 -42.08 -28.58
N LEU A 4 -64.29 -41.39 -28.85
CA LEU A 4 -62.96 -41.84 -28.46
C LEU A 4 -62.08 -40.62 -28.14
N TYR A 5 -61.55 -40.66 -26.92
CA TYR A 5 -60.63 -39.72 -26.31
C TYR A 5 -59.23 -39.88 -26.94
N GLY A 6 -58.52 -38.78 -27.10
CA GLY A 6 -57.09 -38.76 -27.39
C GLY A 6 -56.43 -37.64 -26.60
N ALA A 7 -55.99 -37.93 -25.38
CA ALA A 7 -55.24 -37.01 -24.55
C ALA A 7 -53.82 -36.88 -25.09
N MET A 8 -53.44 -35.69 -25.57
CA MET A 8 -52.04 -35.35 -25.81
C MET A 8 -51.40 -34.98 -24.47
N VAL A 9 -50.59 -35.90 -23.92
CA VAL A 9 -49.70 -35.62 -22.80
C VAL A 9 -48.49 -34.86 -23.35
N LEU A 10 -48.44 -33.56 -23.10
CA LEU A 10 -47.29 -32.71 -23.36
C LEU A 10 -46.28 -32.95 -22.22
N LEU A 11 -45.18 -33.67 -22.50
CA LEU A 11 -44.07 -33.81 -21.56
C LEU A 11 -43.28 -32.49 -21.54
N ALA A 12 -43.60 -31.60 -20.60
CA ALA A 12 -42.74 -30.46 -20.29
C ALA A 12 -41.52 -30.99 -19.51
N LEU A 13 -40.41 -31.24 -20.22
CA LEU A 13 -39.09 -31.34 -19.61
C LEU A 13 -38.75 -29.97 -19.01
N VAL A 14 -39.14 -29.75 -17.76
CA VAL A 14 -38.53 -28.72 -16.92
C VAL A 14 -37.11 -29.21 -16.67
N GLY A 15 -36.18 -28.74 -17.49
CA GLY A 15 -34.76 -28.92 -17.27
C GLY A 15 -34.41 -28.31 -15.92
N ILE A 16 -34.26 -29.15 -14.90
CA ILE A 16 -33.64 -28.77 -13.64
C ILE A 16 -32.20 -28.45 -14.03
N THR A 17 -31.84 -27.18 -14.12
CA THR A 17 -30.43 -26.78 -14.16
C THR A 17 -29.86 -27.17 -12.81
N THR A 18 -29.25 -28.35 -12.74
CA THR A 18 -28.47 -28.75 -11.58
C THR A 18 -27.28 -27.80 -11.54
N ASN A 19 -27.33 -26.80 -10.66
CA ASN A 19 -26.17 -26.00 -10.37
C ASN A 19 -25.14 -26.94 -9.73
N VAL A 20 -24.13 -27.34 -10.52
CA VAL A 20 -23.02 -28.14 -10.03
C VAL A 20 -22.12 -27.21 -9.21
N ASN A 21 -22.18 -27.42 -7.91
CA ASN A 21 -21.51 -26.60 -6.92
C ASN A 21 -20.03 -27.01 -6.80
N ALA A 22 -19.11 -26.09 -7.06
CA ALA A 22 -17.67 -26.38 -6.96
C ALA A 22 -17.21 -26.33 -5.50
N ALA A 23 -17.38 -25.18 -4.82
CA ALA A 23 -16.93 -25.01 -3.44
C ALA A 23 -17.78 -23.97 -2.71
N GLN A 24 -17.61 -23.85 -1.39
CA GLN A 24 -18.14 -22.74 -0.61
C GLN A 24 -16.99 -21.98 0.05
N CYS A 25 -17.01 -20.65 -0.01
CA CYS A 25 -16.00 -19.81 0.62
C CYS A 25 -16.64 -18.74 1.53
N ARG A 26 -15.93 -18.32 2.56
CA ARG A 26 -16.32 -17.20 3.42
C ARG A 26 -15.11 -16.38 3.82
N VAL A 27 -15.38 -15.13 4.20
CA VAL A 27 -14.37 -14.20 4.70
C VAL A 27 -14.72 -13.81 6.12
N ASN A 28 -13.71 -13.80 6.99
CA ASN A 28 -13.80 -13.27 8.36
C ASN A 28 -14.96 -13.85 9.19
N GLY A 29 -15.24 -15.15 9.01
CA GLY A 29 -16.31 -15.84 9.74
C GLY A 29 -17.74 -15.51 9.27
N GLY A 30 -17.88 -14.76 8.17
CA GLY A 30 -19.17 -14.45 7.56
C GLY A 30 -19.91 -15.65 6.98
N PRO A 31 -21.03 -15.43 6.28
CA PRO A 31 -21.80 -16.51 5.67
C PRO A 31 -20.99 -17.23 4.59
N TRP A 32 -21.24 -18.53 4.44
CA TRP A 32 -20.73 -19.31 3.32
C TRP A 32 -21.38 -18.84 2.02
N GLN A 33 -20.54 -18.50 1.05
CA GLN A 33 -20.93 -18.10 -0.29
C GLN A 33 -20.60 -19.23 -1.26
N GLN A 34 -21.55 -19.50 -2.15
CA GLN A 34 -21.44 -20.55 -3.14
C GLN A 34 -20.48 -20.12 -4.27
N VAL A 35 -19.64 -21.05 -4.71
CA VAL A 35 -18.83 -20.92 -5.92
C VAL A 35 -19.31 -21.97 -6.91
N ASP A 36 -19.92 -21.53 -7.99
CA ASP A 36 -20.45 -22.40 -9.03
C ASP A 36 -19.35 -22.89 -9.97
N THR A 37 -19.51 -24.11 -10.49
CA THR A 37 -18.60 -24.65 -11.52
C THR A 37 -18.66 -23.79 -12.77
N GLY A 38 -17.50 -23.42 -13.31
CA GLY A 38 -17.35 -22.48 -14.42
C GLY A 38 -17.43 -21.00 -14.00
N GLY A 39 -17.83 -20.72 -12.77
CA GLY A 39 -17.96 -19.37 -12.22
C GLY A 39 -16.68 -18.87 -11.55
N THR A 40 -16.68 -17.57 -11.26
CA THR A 40 -15.71 -16.94 -10.35
C THR A 40 -16.50 -16.21 -9.27
N LEU A 41 -16.18 -16.46 -7.99
CA LEU A 41 -16.76 -15.72 -6.88
C LEU A 41 -15.99 -14.42 -6.68
N PRO A 42 -16.57 -13.24 -6.97
CA PRO A 42 -15.96 -11.96 -6.65
C PRO A 42 -16.21 -11.62 -5.18
N LEU A 43 -15.18 -11.18 -4.48
CA LEU A 43 -15.26 -10.70 -3.10
C LEU A 43 -14.54 -9.36 -3.00
N GLU A 44 -15.08 -8.45 -2.20
CA GLU A 44 -14.35 -7.26 -1.76
C GLU A 44 -14.07 -7.40 -0.26
N VAL A 45 -12.81 -7.21 0.14
CA VAL A 45 -12.38 -7.47 1.51
C VAL A 45 -11.59 -6.29 2.08
N PRO A 46 -11.94 -5.80 3.28
CA PRO A 46 -11.15 -4.78 3.96
C PRO A 46 -9.88 -5.40 4.52
N VAL A 47 -8.75 -4.73 4.34
CA VAL A 47 -7.44 -5.15 4.85
C VAL A 47 -6.71 -4.02 5.54
N THR A 48 -6.01 -4.36 6.60
CA THR A 48 -5.09 -3.46 7.29
C THR A 48 -3.75 -3.46 6.56
N VAL A 49 -3.31 -2.26 6.20
CA VAL A 49 -1.99 -2.02 5.60
C VAL A 49 -1.02 -1.73 6.73
N GLN A 50 0.00 -2.55 6.88
CA GLN A 50 0.99 -2.41 7.95
C GLN A 50 2.38 -2.87 7.53
N LEU A 51 3.41 -2.37 8.22
CA LEU A 51 4.78 -2.82 8.01
C LEU A 51 4.95 -4.22 8.63
N GLY A 52 5.54 -5.14 7.88
CA GLY A 52 5.91 -6.47 8.36
C GLY A 52 7.04 -6.39 9.40
N SER A 53 7.17 -7.46 10.20
CA SER A 53 8.17 -7.54 11.27
C SER A 53 9.61 -7.44 10.78
N ASP A 54 9.88 -7.86 9.54
CA ASP A 54 11.21 -7.78 8.92
C ASP A 54 11.52 -6.39 8.32
N THR A 55 10.56 -5.47 8.33
CA THR A 55 10.64 -4.11 7.75
C THR A 55 10.98 -4.06 6.25
N SER A 56 11.09 -5.20 5.58
CA SER A 56 11.34 -5.31 4.14
C SER A 56 10.05 -5.33 3.32
N ARG A 57 8.91 -5.55 4.00
CA ARG A 57 7.61 -5.78 3.38
C ARG A 57 6.53 -4.96 4.06
N ILE A 58 5.60 -4.44 3.27
CA ILE A 58 4.31 -3.94 3.72
C ILE A 58 3.30 -5.05 3.47
N LEU A 59 2.60 -5.49 4.50
CA LEU A 59 1.64 -6.60 4.45
C LEU A 59 0.21 -6.06 4.33
N LEU A 60 -0.61 -6.77 3.56
CA LEU A 60 -2.04 -6.51 3.41
C LEU A 60 -2.83 -7.58 4.19
N GLU A 61 -2.98 -7.38 5.51
CA GLU A 61 -3.49 -8.39 6.45
C GLU A 61 -4.93 -8.11 6.91
N GLY A 62 -5.52 -9.06 7.63
CA GLY A 62 -6.88 -8.94 8.19
C GLY A 62 -7.96 -9.72 7.43
N VAL A 63 -7.58 -10.46 6.39
CA VAL A 63 -8.47 -11.40 5.68
C VAL A 63 -8.24 -12.81 6.16
N ARG A 64 -9.25 -13.41 6.78
CA ARG A 64 -9.35 -14.86 7.00
C ARG A 64 -10.27 -15.44 5.94
N LEU A 65 -9.69 -15.91 4.85
CA LEU A 65 -10.40 -16.65 3.81
C LEU A 65 -10.45 -18.13 4.19
N GLU A 66 -11.65 -18.69 4.25
CA GLU A 66 -11.88 -20.11 4.45
C GLU A 66 -12.73 -20.63 3.31
N CYS A 67 -12.36 -21.79 2.76
CA CYS A 67 -13.18 -22.50 1.80
C CYS A 67 -13.40 -23.94 2.26
N ARG A 68 -14.51 -24.54 1.84
CA ARG A 68 -14.84 -25.93 2.11
C ARG A 68 -15.43 -26.59 0.89
N PHE A 69 -15.33 -27.91 0.88
CA PHE A 69 -16.05 -28.76 -0.05
C PHE A 69 -17.56 -28.50 0.07
N THR A 70 -18.27 -28.40 -1.05
CA THR A 70 -19.73 -28.23 -1.01
C THR A 70 -20.37 -29.52 -0.48
N PRO A 71 -21.12 -29.49 0.63
CA PRO A 71 -21.78 -30.70 1.13
C PRO A 71 -22.82 -31.20 0.12
N TYR A 72 -22.64 -32.41 -0.41
CA TYR A 72 -23.64 -33.07 -1.25
C TYR A 72 -23.87 -34.52 -0.79
N PRO A 73 -25.13 -34.94 -0.55
CA PRO A 73 -25.43 -36.30 -0.11
C PRO A 73 -24.94 -37.37 -1.09
N GLY A 74 -24.20 -38.36 -0.58
CA GLY A 74 -23.75 -39.52 -1.38
C GLY A 74 -22.42 -39.35 -2.11
N TRP A 75 -21.73 -38.21 -1.96
CA TRP A 75 -20.40 -38.04 -2.54
C TRP A 75 -19.33 -38.81 -1.77
N PRO A 76 -18.39 -39.51 -2.45
CA PRO A 76 -17.33 -40.25 -1.78
C PRO A 76 -16.45 -39.37 -0.89
N SER A 77 -15.98 -39.95 0.22
CA SER A 77 -15.12 -39.24 1.18
C SER A 77 -13.72 -38.91 0.65
N HIS A 78 -13.27 -39.57 -0.42
CA HIS A 78 -11.97 -39.32 -1.06
C HIS A 78 -12.00 -38.18 -2.09
N TYR A 79 -13.16 -37.54 -2.30
CA TYR A 79 -13.27 -36.38 -3.17
C TYR A 79 -12.71 -35.15 -2.45
N GLU A 80 -11.90 -34.39 -3.17
CA GLU A 80 -11.19 -33.23 -2.64
C GLU A 80 -11.23 -32.07 -3.63
N ASP A 81 -11.41 -30.87 -3.09
CA ASP A 81 -11.22 -29.62 -3.83
C ASP A 81 -9.86 -29.00 -3.49
N TYR A 82 -9.35 -28.24 -4.45
CA TYR A 82 -7.98 -27.76 -4.45
C TYR A 82 -7.91 -26.31 -4.88
N TRP A 83 -7.38 -25.43 -4.02
CA TRP A 83 -7.16 -24.03 -4.37
C TRP A 83 -5.69 -23.78 -4.68
N SER A 84 -5.42 -23.19 -5.84
CA SER A 84 -4.05 -22.89 -6.30
C SER A 84 -3.96 -21.61 -7.11
N THR A 85 -2.73 -21.11 -7.26
CA THR A 85 -2.41 -20.13 -8.31
C THR A 85 -2.55 -20.80 -9.68
N SER A 86 -3.05 -20.08 -10.69
CA SER A 86 -3.28 -20.66 -12.02
C SER A 86 -3.37 -19.57 -13.08
N VAL A 87 -2.82 -19.83 -14.27
CA VAL A 87 -2.98 -18.95 -15.44
C VAL A 87 -4.45 -18.78 -15.85
N LEU A 88 -5.29 -19.77 -15.56
CA LEU A 88 -6.71 -19.74 -15.92
C LEU A 88 -7.49 -18.69 -15.13
N ALA A 89 -7.02 -18.37 -13.92
CA ALA A 89 -7.56 -17.29 -13.10
C ALA A 89 -6.88 -15.93 -13.42
N GLY A 90 -5.93 -15.89 -14.35
CA GLY A 90 -5.05 -14.74 -14.59
C GLY A 90 -3.89 -14.65 -13.60
N PRO A 91 -3.16 -13.52 -13.56
CA PRO A 91 -2.10 -13.31 -12.58
C PRO A 91 -2.64 -13.46 -11.15
N ALA A 92 -2.00 -14.31 -10.36
CA ALA A 92 -2.46 -14.60 -9.00
C ALA A 92 -2.51 -13.34 -8.13
N TRP A 93 -1.62 -12.38 -8.38
CA TRP A 93 -1.68 -11.05 -7.77
C TRP A 93 -1.55 -9.97 -8.84
N THR A 94 -2.41 -8.95 -8.73
CA THR A 94 -2.30 -7.71 -9.50
C THR A 94 -2.31 -6.54 -8.53
N PRO A 95 -1.22 -5.75 -8.43
CA PRO A 95 -1.19 -4.61 -7.53
C PRO A 95 -2.18 -3.51 -7.97
N GLY A 96 -2.72 -2.79 -7.00
CA GLY A 96 -3.54 -1.61 -7.23
C GLY A 96 -2.70 -0.40 -7.68
N PRO A 97 -3.36 0.72 -8.08
CA PRO A 97 -2.71 1.89 -8.65
C PRO A 97 -1.59 2.50 -7.80
N LYS A 98 -1.69 2.40 -6.47
CA LYS A 98 -0.69 2.92 -5.53
C LYS A 98 0.63 2.13 -5.54
N PHE A 99 0.63 0.93 -6.09
CA PHE A 99 1.75 -0.02 -6.00
C PHE A 99 2.29 -0.48 -7.36
N VAL A 100 1.85 0.12 -8.47
CA VAL A 100 2.26 -0.28 -9.84
C VAL A 100 3.78 -0.22 -10.08
N ASN A 101 4.46 0.70 -9.39
CA ASN A 101 5.91 0.90 -9.49
C ASN A 101 6.68 0.25 -8.34
N GLN A 102 6.03 -0.65 -7.59
CA GLN A 102 6.63 -1.35 -6.46
C GLN A 102 6.82 -2.83 -6.78
N GLY A 103 7.86 -3.43 -6.20
CA GLY A 103 7.94 -4.88 -6.12
C GLY A 103 6.79 -5.39 -5.26
N THR A 104 6.14 -6.48 -5.65
CA THR A 104 5.02 -7.07 -4.90
C THR A 104 5.12 -8.58 -4.89
N GLY A 105 4.25 -9.24 -4.13
CA GLY A 105 4.15 -10.70 -4.17
C GLY A 105 3.06 -11.24 -3.25
N LEU A 106 3.05 -12.56 -3.11
CA LEU A 106 2.16 -13.28 -2.22
C LEU A 106 2.97 -14.10 -1.22
N ARG A 107 2.60 -14.03 0.05
CA ARG A 107 2.99 -14.99 1.08
C ARG A 107 1.98 -16.14 1.02
N ILE A 108 2.40 -17.32 0.58
CA ILE A 108 1.56 -18.51 0.44
C ILE A 108 2.10 -19.58 1.39
N ASN A 109 1.26 -20.05 2.32
CA ASN A 109 1.65 -21.07 3.31
C ASN A 109 2.98 -20.77 4.04
N GLY A 110 3.24 -19.49 4.30
CA GLY A 110 4.48 -19.02 4.94
C GLY A 110 5.64 -18.71 3.99
N GLY A 111 5.64 -19.23 2.76
CA GLY A 111 6.66 -18.92 1.74
C GLY A 111 6.36 -17.62 0.99
N TYR A 112 7.40 -16.87 0.60
CA TYR A 112 7.27 -15.61 -0.13
C TYR A 112 7.55 -15.80 -1.63
N TYR A 113 6.61 -15.37 -2.47
CA TYR A 113 6.70 -15.45 -3.92
C TYR A 113 6.51 -14.07 -4.53
N ASN A 114 7.56 -13.51 -5.12
CA ASN A 114 7.50 -12.21 -5.79
C ASN A 114 6.66 -12.31 -7.08
N THR A 115 6.01 -11.22 -7.44
CA THR A 115 5.34 -11.04 -8.74
C THR A 115 6.39 -11.01 -9.87
N PRO A 116 6.22 -11.76 -10.98
CA PRO A 116 5.09 -12.63 -11.28
C PRO A 116 5.10 -13.91 -10.44
N VAL A 117 4.01 -14.14 -9.69
CA VAL A 117 3.88 -15.30 -8.81
C VAL A 117 3.77 -16.57 -9.65
N PRO A 118 4.56 -17.63 -9.37
CA PRO A 118 4.48 -18.88 -10.12
C PRO A 118 3.08 -19.49 -10.10
N THR A 119 2.74 -20.20 -11.16
CA THR A 119 1.47 -20.91 -11.28
C THR A 119 1.56 -22.31 -10.67
N ASN A 120 0.40 -22.92 -10.40
CA ASN A 120 0.25 -24.25 -9.81
C ASN A 120 0.82 -24.38 -8.38
N ILE A 121 0.93 -23.28 -7.63
CA ILE A 121 1.23 -23.35 -6.21
C ILE A 121 -0.06 -23.76 -5.48
N ARG A 122 -0.07 -24.97 -4.91
CA ARG A 122 -1.18 -25.44 -4.07
C ARG A 122 -1.21 -24.67 -2.76
N ILE A 123 -2.34 -24.04 -2.47
CA ILE A 123 -2.55 -23.25 -1.25
C ILE A 123 -3.30 -24.08 -0.22
N ALA A 124 -4.38 -24.74 -0.62
CA ALA A 124 -5.21 -25.53 0.30
C ALA A 124 -5.88 -26.72 -0.40
N THR A 125 -6.18 -27.75 0.40
CA THR A 125 -6.91 -28.96 0.02
C THR A 125 -8.12 -29.10 0.94
N MET A 126 -9.29 -29.29 0.35
CA MET A 126 -10.58 -29.26 1.02
C MET A 126 -11.18 -30.66 0.92
N PRO A 127 -11.07 -31.47 1.97
CA PRO A 127 -11.70 -32.78 2.00
C PRO A 127 -13.22 -32.66 2.00
N ASN A 128 -13.91 -33.66 1.44
CA ASN A 128 -15.36 -33.79 1.48
C ASN A 128 -15.87 -34.16 2.90
N ASN A 129 -15.81 -33.19 3.82
CA ASN A 129 -16.26 -33.32 5.21
C ASN A 129 -16.98 -32.07 5.74
N ALA A 130 -17.27 -31.11 4.87
CA ALA A 130 -17.91 -29.83 5.20
C ALA A 130 -17.14 -28.90 6.18
N ILE A 131 -15.90 -29.23 6.54
CA ILE A 131 -15.05 -28.42 7.42
C ILE A 131 -14.37 -27.33 6.60
N GLY A 132 -14.37 -26.10 7.14
CA GLY A 132 -13.66 -24.97 6.56
C GLY A 132 -12.15 -25.13 6.67
N VAL A 133 -11.45 -24.98 5.54
CA VAL A 133 -10.00 -24.98 5.45
C VAL A 133 -9.53 -23.57 5.13
N ALA A 134 -8.55 -23.07 5.86
CA ALA A 134 -7.96 -21.77 5.62
C ALA A 134 -7.20 -21.74 4.29
N VAL A 135 -7.45 -20.72 3.49
CA VAL A 135 -6.69 -20.44 2.26
C VAL A 135 -5.61 -19.42 2.63
N ASN A 136 -4.45 -19.91 3.06
CA ASN A 136 -3.40 -19.08 3.65
C ASN A 136 -2.56 -18.38 2.58
N VAL A 137 -3.06 -17.23 2.13
CA VAL A 137 -2.41 -16.36 1.15
C VAL A 137 -2.56 -14.90 1.57
N THR A 138 -1.46 -14.16 1.58
CA THR A 138 -1.42 -12.75 1.99
C THR A 138 -0.57 -11.95 1.02
N PRO A 139 -1.10 -10.91 0.37
CA PRO A 139 -0.30 -10.06 -0.49
C PRO A 139 0.67 -9.17 0.29
N TYR A 140 1.81 -8.86 -0.33
CA TYR A 140 2.77 -7.91 0.21
C TYR A 140 3.33 -6.98 -0.88
N ILE A 141 3.80 -5.82 -0.43
CA ILE A 141 4.58 -4.86 -1.20
C ILE A 141 6.01 -4.88 -0.66
N LEU A 142 7.01 -4.88 -1.52
CA LEU A 142 8.41 -4.80 -1.15
C LEU A 142 8.80 -3.35 -0.91
N ASN A 143 9.50 -3.11 0.20
CA ASN A 143 10.27 -1.89 0.34
C ASN A 143 11.45 -1.92 -0.64
N ARG A 144 11.82 -0.75 -1.14
CA ARG A 144 12.88 -0.56 -2.12
C ARG A 144 14.13 -0.05 -1.44
N ASN A 145 15.27 -0.57 -1.86
CA ASN A 145 16.57 -0.06 -1.44
C ASN A 145 17.04 1.15 -2.25
N ASP A 146 16.23 1.58 -3.24
CA ASP A 146 16.45 2.76 -4.07
C ASP A 146 15.46 3.87 -3.70
N PRO A 147 15.74 5.13 -4.07
CA PRO A 147 14.81 6.23 -3.89
C PRO A 147 13.46 5.95 -4.55
N ALA A 148 12.39 6.25 -3.83
CA ALA A 148 11.02 6.02 -4.27
C ALA A 148 10.10 7.07 -3.65
N ASN A 149 9.01 7.40 -4.36
CA ASN A 149 8.03 8.32 -3.83
C ASN A 149 7.28 7.70 -2.64
N PRO A 150 6.94 8.51 -1.61
CA PRO A 150 6.11 8.05 -0.52
C PRO A 150 4.79 7.50 -1.03
N ILE A 151 4.39 6.37 -0.45
CA ILE A 151 3.09 5.79 -0.68
C ILE A 151 2.15 6.35 0.38
N ASN A 152 1.04 6.91 -0.06
CA ASN A 152 -0.06 7.30 0.81
C ASN A 152 -1.31 6.51 0.43
N VAL A 153 -1.72 5.64 1.35
CA VAL A 153 -2.94 4.85 1.30
C VAL A 153 -3.99 5.53 2.17
N VAL A 154 -5.18 5.70 1.62
CA VAL A 154 -6.36 6.19 2.33
C VAL A 154 -7.37 5.05 2.43
N ILE A 155 -8.17 5.06 3.50
CA ILE A 155 -9.30 4.13 3.66
C ILE A 155 -10.11 4.04 2.35
N ASN A 156 -10.50 2.81 1.99
CA ASN A 156 -11.20 2.41 0.76
C ASN A 156 -10.39 2.41 -0.55
N ASP A 157 -9.12 2.84 -0.55
CA ASP A 157 -8.24 2.67 -1.71
C ASP A 157 -8.21 1.20 -2.15
N ILE A 158 -8.24 0.96 -3.47
CA ILE A 158 -8.06 -0.37 -4.06
C ILE A 158 -6.57 -0.71 -4.04
N LEU A 159 -6.22 -1.74 -3.28
CA LEU A 159 -4.83 -2.15 -3.04
C LEU A 159 -4.34 -3.22 -4.02
N GLY A 160 -5.27 -3.96 -4.61
CA GLY A 160 -4.98 -4.96 -5.63
C GLY A 160 -6.03 -6.05 -5.69
N THR A 161 -5.77 -7.05 -6.53
CA THR A 161 -6.66 -8.19 -6.74
C THR A 161 -5.88 -9.50 -6.64
N LEU A 162 -6.35 -10.39 -5.76
CA LEU A 162 -5.89 -11.77 -5.63
C LEU A 162 -6.83 -12.67 -6.44
N ARG A 163 -6.26 -13.55 -7.27
CA ARG A 163 -7.02 -14.50 -8.09
C ARG A 163 -6.53 -15.92 -7.88
N LEU A 164 -7.45 -16.83 -7.58
CA LEU A 164 -7.18 -18.24 -7.35
C LEU A 164 -8.10 -19.10 -8.21
N SER A 165 -7.65 -20.32 -8.50
CA SER A 165 -8.44 -21.33 -9.21
C SER A 165 -8.69 -22.51 -8.29
N GLN A 166 -9.93 -23.01 -8.33
CA GLN A 166 -10.32 -24.28 -7.77
C GLN A 166 -10.27 -25.37 -8.86
N THR A 167 -9.77 -26.53 -8.46
CA THR A 167 -9.79 -27.80 -9.21
C THR A 167 -10.14 -28.93 -8.25
N ASN A 168 -10.31 -30.16 -8.74
CA ASN A 168 -10.64 -31.32 -7.91
C ASN A 168 -10.00 -32.61 -8.46
N ASN A 169 -10.28 -33.76 -7.83
CA ASN A 169 -9.77 -35.08 -8.22
C ASN A 169 -10.81 -36.06 -8.80
N TYR A 170 -12.03 -35.61 -9.09
CA TYR A 170 -13.13 -36.48 -9.50
C TYR A 170 -13.76 -36.10 -10.85
N ASP A 171 -13.57 -34.87 -11.34
CA ASP A 171 -14.02 -34.42 -12.64
C ASP A 171 -13.13 -33.31 -13.24
N SER A 172 -13.58 -32.71 -14.35
CA SER A 172 -12.90 -31.60 -15.03
C SER A 172 -13.41 -30.21 -14.63
N GLY A 173 -14.32 -30.14 -13.66
CA GLY A 173 -14.93 -28.93 -13.14
C GLY A 173 -13.89 -28.01 -12.51
N ARG A 174 -14.10 -26.71 -12.69
CA ARG A 174 -13.21 -25.67 -12.17
C ARG A 174 -14.03 -24.49 -11.73
N ALA A 175 -13.52 -23.75 -10.76
CA ALA A 175 -14.06 -22.45 -10.41
C ALA A 175 -12.95 -21.45 -10.09
N GLY A 176 -13.33 -20.19 -9.91
CA GLY A 176 -12.43 -19.10 -9.60
C GLY A 176 -12.81 -18.37 -8.32
N LEU A 177 -11.82 -17.70 -7.73
CA LEU A 177 -12.02 -16.74 -6.66
C LEU A 177 -11.26 -15.46 -7.03
N SER A 178 -11.92 -14.31 -6.88
CA SER A 178 -11.32 -13.00 -7.14
C SER A 178 -11.58 -12.08 -5.96
N LEU A 179 -10.54 -11.77 -5.18
CA LEU A 179 -10.65 -10.89 -4.03
C LEU A 179 -10.05 -9.53 -4.36
N VAL A 180 -10.86 -8.48 -4.29
CA VAL A 180 -10.42 -7.09 -4.35
C VAL A 180 -10.13 -6.61 -2.93
N TYR A 181 -8.89 -6.19 -2.69
CA TYR A 181 -8.42 -5.74 -1.38
C TYR A 181 -8.64 -4.23 -1.26
N ARG A 182 -9.36 -3.80 -0.22
CA ARG A 182 -9.60 -2.38 0.08
C ARG A 182 -8.96 -2.00 1.40
N ALA A 183 -8.35 -0.81 1.46
CA ALA A 183 -7.73 -0.33 2.69
C ALA A 183 -8.75 -0.10 3.81
N ALA A 184 -8.48 -0.67 4.99
CA ALA A 184 -9.25 -0.45 6.22
C ALA A 184 -8.68 0.67 7.10
N ASN A 185 -7.47 1.16 6.80
CA ASN A 185 -6.79 2.22 7.54
C ASN A 185 -6.04 3.16 6.59
N ASN A 186 -5.79 4.38 7.07
CA ASN A 186 -4.81 5.26 6.44
C ASN A 186 -3.40 4.75 6.77
N PHE A 187 -2.51 4.75 5.78
CA PHE A 187 -1.14 4.32 5.95
C PHE A 187 -0.23 5.12 5.04
N SER A 188 0.85 5.68 5.60
CA SER A 188 1.87 6.37 4.83
C SER A 188 3.24 5.83 5.16
N ILE A 189 4.02 5.56 4.11
CA ILE A 189 5.40 5.11 4.24
C ILE A 189 6.22 5.65 3.08
N SER A 190 7.50 5.93 3.32
CA SER A 190 8.47 6.03 2.23
C SER A 190 9.05 4.64 2.02
N PRO A 191 8.71 3.94 0.92
CA PRO A 191 9.21 2.58 0.70
C PRO A 191 10.71 2.54 0.41
N SER A 192 11.35 3.70 0.20
CA SER A 192 12.79 3.83 0.07
C SER A 192 13.49 3.65 1.41
N THR A 193 14.45 2.72 1.47
CA THR A 193 15.38 2.61 2.60
C THR A 193 16.55 3.61 2.51
N CYS A 194 16.63 4.41 1.45
CA CYS A 194 17.57 5.52 1.41
C CYS A 194 17.21 6.56 2.47
N THR A 195 18.20 7.11 3.14
CA THR A 195 18.03 7.99 4.30
C THR A 195 18.48 9.41 3.99
N ILE A 196 17.89 10.38 4.69
CA ILE A 196 18.43 11.72 4.83
C ILE A 196 19.07 11.78 6.22
N ASN A 197 20.34 12.15 6.29
CA ASN A 197 21.09 12.30 7.54
C ASN A 197 21.08 11.04 8.42
N ASN A 198 21.11 9.84 7.82
CA ASN A 198 20.99 8.56 8.53
C ASN A 198 19.71 8.45 9.40
N ASN A 199 18.64 9.15 9.02
CA ASN A 199 17.40 9.31 9.80
C ASN A 199 17.60 10.00 11.16
N ASN A 200 18.75 10.62 11.41
CA ASN A 200 18.98 11.42 12.60
C ASN A 200 18.30 12.79 12.46
N PRO A 201 17.69 13.32 13.53
CA PRO A 201 17.13 14.66 13.54
C PRO A 201 18.16 15.71 13.12
N ILE A 202 17.72 16.71 12.35
CA ILE A 202 18.52 17.88 12.01
C ILE A 202 18.12 18.99 12.97
N GLU A 203 18.95 19.24 13.98
CA GLU A 203 18.71 20.32 14.93
C GLU A 203 19.20 21.66 14.37
N VAL A 204 18.29 22.63 14.30
CA VAL A 204 18.58 24.00 13.91
C VAL A 204 18.37 24.89 15.13
N ASN A 205 19.47 25.39 15.67
CA ASN A 205 19.46 26.29 16.81
C ASN A 205 20.04 27.65 16.39
N PHE A 206 19.23 28.69 16.54
CA PHE A 206 19.60 30.08 16.24
C PHE A 206 20.16 30.82 17.46
N GLY A 207 20.20 30.18 18.64
CA GLY A 207 20.62 30.79 19.89
C GLY A 207 19.70 31.90 20.37
N ASN A 208 20.26 32.83 21.15
CA ASN A 208 19.56 34.03 21.58
C ASN A 208 19.60 35.08 20.47
N VAL A 209 18.43 35.45 19.96
CA VAL A 209 18.28 36.41 18.86
C VAL A 209 17.53 37.64 19.36
N HIS A 210 18.08 38.83 19.09
CA HIS A 210 17.37 40.06 19.39
C HIS A 210 16.24 40.25 18.35
N GLN A 211 14.99 40.46 18.79
CA GLN A 211 13.81 40.49 17.90
C GLN A 211 13.95 41.45 16.72
N ARG A 212 14.56 42.63 16.95
CA ARG A 212 14.78 43.63 15.89
C ARG A 212 15.82 43.26 14.84
N GLN A 213 16.62 42.21 15.09
CA GLN A 213 17.60 41.70 14.14
C GLN A 213 17.00 40.65 13.19
N ILE A 214 15.80 40.15 13.50
CA ILE A 214 15.12 39.17 12.66
C ILE A 214 14.62 39.89 11.40
N GLY A 215 15.13 39.50 10.24
CA GLY A 215 14.70 40.05 8.96
C GLY A 215 13.31 39.59 8.55
N THR A 216 12.75 40.21 7.50
CA THR A 216 11.42 39.87 6.95
C THR A 216 11.49 39.05 5.66
N ASP A 217 12.69 38.81 5.12
CA ASP A 217 12.91 37.99 3.93
C ASP A 217 13.92 36.87 4.25
N PRO A 218 13.59 35.60 3.95
CA PRO A 218 14.48 34.46 4.19
C PRO A 218 15.82 34.52 3.44
N LEU A 219 15.92 35.27 2.35
CA LEU A 219 17.15 35.40 1.56
C LEU A 219 18.11 36.47 2.09
N THR A 220 17.64 37.39 2.95
CA THR A 220 18.44 38.55 3.39
C THR A 220 18.50 38.70 4.91
N THR A 221 17.69 37.97 5.68
CA THR A 221 17.79 37.95 7.15
C THR A 221 19.21 37.55 7.59
N PRO A 222 19.81 38.23 8.58
CA PRO A 222 21.13 37.87 9.09
C PRO A 222 21.10 36.63 10.00
N ILE A 223 19.91 36.22 10.45
CA ILE A 223 19.74 35.12 11.40
C ILE A 223 19.62 33.81 10.62
N GLN A 224 20.77 33.15 10.44
CA GLN A 224 20.90 31.98 9.59
C GLN A 224 21.67 30.85 10.27
N SER A 225 21.41 29.62 9.86
CA SER A 225 22.12 28.43 10.33
C SER A 225 22.31 27.46 9.18
N ASN A 226 23.57 27.20 8.80
CA ASN A 226 23.90 26.30 7.71
C ASN A 226 23.89 24.84 8.17
N ARG A 227 23.34 23.95 7.36
CA ARG A 227 23.29 22.51 7.59
C ARG A 227 23.61 21.76 6.31
N ARG A 228 24.39 20.68 6.44
CA ARG A 228 24.60 19.73 5.35
C ARG A 228 23.55 18.63 5.46
N LEU A 229 22.78 18.43 4.40
CA LEU A 229 21.97 17.24 4.20
C LEU A 229 22.86 16.16 3.58
N THR A 230 22.83 14.95 4.13
CA THR A 230 23.52 13.79 3.56
C THR A 230 22.48 12.77 3.11
N TYR A 231 22.69 12.18 1.94
CA TYR A 231 21.83 11.13 1.39
C TYR A 231 22.63 9.85 1.26
N SER A 232 22.03 8.74 1.64
CA SER A 232 22.66 7.42 1.59
C SER A 232 21.62 6.38 1.20
N CYS A 233 21.96 5.53 0.24
CA CYS A 233 21.23 4.30 -0.06
C CYS A 233 22.08 3.07 0.30
N PRO A 234 21.48 1.97 0.79
CA PRO A 234 22.23 0.80 1.21
C PRO A 234 22.78 -0.05 0.05
N ASN A 235 22.12 -0.05 -1.11
CA ASN A 235 22.63 -0.74 -2.28
C ASN A 235 23.73 0.06 -2.96
N ALA A 236 24.81 -0.59 -3.37
CA ALA A 236 25.90 0.03 -4.13
C ALA A 236 25.48 0.39 -5.56
N GLY A 237 26.15 1.37 -6.16
CA GLY A 237 25.99 1.75 -7.57
C GLY A 237 24.73 2.54 -7.92
N ILE A 238 23.89 2.93 -6.95
CA ILE A 238 22.69 3.72 -7.25
C ILE A 238 23.09 5.11 -7.77
N THR A 239 22.70 5.44 -8.99
CA THR A 239 22.85 6.79 -9.55
C THR A 239 21.52 7.25 -10.13
N THR A 240 20.86 8.18 -9.46
CA THR A 240 19.50 8.60 -9.83
C THR A 240 19.20 10.03 -9.37
N PRO A 241 18.44 10.82 -10.15
CA PRO A 241 17.89 12.07 -9.65
C PRO A 241 16.87 11.79 -8.54
N ILE A 242 16.87 12.66 -7.53
CA ILE A 242 15.95 12.59 -6.40
C ILE A 242 15.34 13.97 -6.12
N THR A 243 14.22 13.99 -5.42
CA THR A 243 13.63 15.22 -4.89
C THR A 243 13.67 15.22 -3.38
N ILE A 244 13.88 16.40 -2.78
CA ILE A 244 13.76 16.61 -1.35
C ILE A 244 12.59 17.56 -1.12
N THR A 245 11.58 17.09 -0.40
CA THR A 245 10.37 17.86 -0.07
C THR A 245 10.43 18.36 1.36
N TYR A 246 10.20 19.66 1.56
CA TYR A 246 10.16 20.28 2.88
C TYR A 246 8.74 20.27 3.43
N LYS A 247 8.35 19.22 4.16
CA LYS A 247 6.99 19.04 4.68
C LYS A 247 6.79 19.76 6.01
N GLY A 248 5.61 20.35 6.17
CA GLY A 248 5.19 20.98 7.41
C GLY A 248 4.00 21.92 7.21
N ASN A 249 3.69 22.68 8.26
CA ASN A 249 2.67 23.72 8.21
C ASN A 249 3.34 25.05 7.85
N ALA A 250 2.83 25.71 6.82
CA ALA A 250 3.31 27.03 6.44
C ALA A 250 2.75 28.10 7.39
N THR A 251 3.48 29.21 7.55
CA THR A 251 2.91 30.41 8.18
C THR A 251 1.79 31.00 7.31
N SER A 252 0.92 31.81 7.91
CA SER A 252 -0.15 32.49 7.19
C SER A 252 0.31 33.70 6.36
N PHE A 253 1.55 34.16 6.54
CA PHE A 253 2.07 35.39 5.93
C PHE A 253 3.13 35.15 4.85
N ASP A 254 3.80 33.99 4.84
CA ASP A 254 4.70 33.57 3.77
C ASP A 254 4.73 32.03 3.70
N ASN A 255 4.40 31.48 2.52
CA ASN A 255 4.30 30.03 2.31
C ASN A 255 5.66 29.32 2.25
N ARG A 256 6.77 30.07 2.24
CA ARG A 256 8.15 29.56 2.31
C ARG A 256 8.63 29.37 3.74
N LEU A 257 7.86 29.88 4.71
CA LEU A 257 8.21 29.82 6.11
C LEU A 257 7.41 28.74 6.81
N LEU A 258 8.11 27.84 7.49
CA LEU A 258 7.52 26.86 8.40
C LEU A 258 7.02 27.58 9.65
N LEU A 259 5.78 27.26 10.03
CA LEU A 259 5.13 27.76 11.23
C LEU A 259 5.91 27.34 12.48
N MET A 260 6.15 28.32 13.35
CA MET A 260 6.72 28.12 14.67
C MET A 260 5.67 28.37 15.76
N THR A 261 6.01 28.13 17.02
CA THR A 261 5.14 28.40 18.18
C THR A 261 4.75 29.88 18.30
N ASN A 262 5.58 30.79 17.77
CA ASN A 262 5.24 32.20 17.63
C ASN A 262 4.70 32.44 16.20
N PRO A 263 3.43 32.84 16.04
CA PRO A 263 2.80 32.98 14.72
C PRO A 263 3.35 34.14 13.88
N ASN A 264 4.14 35.04 14.48
CA ASN A 264 4.82 36.14 13.79
C ASN A 264 6.28 35.78 13.43
N VAL A 265 6.70 34.54 13.64
CA VAL A 265 8.04 34.04 13.31
C VAL A 265 7.90 32.75 12.51
N GLY A 266 8.73 32.59 11.50
CA GLY A 266 8.85 31.35 10.75
C GLY A 266 10.29 31.05 10.37
N THR A 267 10.56 29.80 10.01
CA THR A 267 11.87 29.41 9.49
C THR A 267 11.76 28.94 8.04
N ALA A 268 12.61 29.49 7.16
CA ALA A 268 12.77 28.98 5.81
C ALA A 268 13.88 27.95 5.75
N MET A 269 13.83 27.09 4.73
CA MET A 269 14.98 26.36 4.23
C MET A 269 15.36 26.93 2.86
N VAL A 270 16.61 27.38 2.72
CA VAL A 270 17.17 27.97 1.52
C VAL A 270 18.19 27.02 0.93
N ARG A 271 18.12 26.78 -0.37
CA ARG A 271 19.11 26.00 -1.13
C ARG A 271 19.46 26.74 -2.40
N ALA A 272 20.75 26.84 -2.70
CA ALA A 272 21.26 27.45 -3.92
C ALA A 272 20.65 28.85 -4.20
N GLY A 273 20.52 29.67 -3.15
CA GLY A 273 19.98 31.04 -3.24
C GLY A 273 18.46 31.13 -3.36
N SER A 274 17.72 30.03 -3.29
CA SER A 274 16.26 30.03 -3.35
C SER A 274 15.63 29.40 -2.11
N ALA A 275 14.60 30.07 -1.58
CA ALA A 275 13.82 29.56 -0.45
C ALA A 275 12.83 28.50 -0.93
N VAL A 276 12.93 27.30 -0.37
CA VAL A 276 12.08 26.16 -0.69
C VAL A 276 10.73 26.37 -0.02
N ALA A 277 9.66 26.45 -0.81
CA ALA A 277 8.30 26.56 -0.28
C ALA A 277 8.00 25.42 0.69
N VAL A 278 7.25 25.67 1.76
CA VAL A 278 6.74 24.60 2.63
C VAL A 278 5.77 23.75 1.81
N ASN A 279 5.93 22.44 1.91
CA ASN A 279 5.36 21.40 1.04
C ASN A 279 5.84 21.41 -0.42
N GLY A 280 6.75 22.33 -0.77
CA GLY A 280 7.51 22.35 -2.01
C GLY A 280 8.72 21.41 -1.97
N ARG A 281 9.38 21.27 -3.13
CA ARG A 281 10.51 20.35 -3.32
C ARG A 281 11.62 20.99 -4.16
N PHE A 282 12.83 20.48 -4.04
CA PHE A 282 13.93 20.77 -4.97
C PHE A 282 14.52 19.48 -5.54
N LEU A 283 15.13 19.60 -6.73
CA LEU A 283 15.81 18.50 -7.42
C LEU A 283 17.28 18.42 -6.99
N THR A 284 17.75 17.21 -6.72
CA THR A 284 19.15 16.90 -6.44
C THR A 284 19.46 15.49 -6.96
N GLN A 285 20.63 14.93 -6.64
CA GLN A 285 21.08 13.66 -7.19
C GLN A 285 21.81 12.80 -6.16
N ILE A 286 21.58 11.49 -6.27
CA ILE A 286 22.45 10.47 -5.67
C ILE A 286 23.37 9.96 -6.76
N THR A 287 24.66 9.88 -6.46
CA THR A 287 25.69 9.33 -7.35
C THR A 287 26.47 8.28 -6.58
N ASN A 288 26.52 7.06 -7.12
CA ASN A 288 27.12 5.92 -6.45
C ASN A 288 26.64 5.74 -4.99
N SER A 289 25.32 5.82 -4.79
CA SER A 289 24.59 5.55 -3.53
C SER A 289 24.76 6.59 -2.42
N VAL A 290 25.46 7.69 -2.71
CA VAL A 290 25.63 8.82 -1.79
C VAL A 290 25.29 10.15 -2.47
N GLY A 291 24.94 11.14 -1.66
CA GLY A 291 24.70 12.50 -2.13
C GLY A 291 24.60 13.48 -0.97
N GLY A 292 24.35 14.75 -1.27
CA GLY A 292 24.07 15.73 -0.24
C GLY A 292 23.95 17.15 -0.77
N ASP A 293 23.37 18.01 0.05
CA ASP A 293 23.14 19.42 -0.25
C ASP A 293 23.46 20.29 0.96
N ASP A 294 24.05 21.45 0.73
CA ASP A 294 24.13 22.50 1.74
C ASP A 294 22.86 23.32 1.69
N VAL A 295 22.21 23.42 2.85
CA VAL A 295 21.01 24.23 3.05
C VAL A 295 21.24 25.23 4.16
N THR A 296 20.60 26.39 4.04
CA THR A 296 20.60 27.42 5.05
C THR A 296 19.20 27.52 5.63
N PHE A 297 19.09 27.36 6.95
CA PHE A 297 17.86 27.69 7.64
C PHE A 297 17.90 29.15 8.06
N SER A 298 16.85 29.89 7.76
CA SER A 298 16.76 31.34 7.99
C SER A 298 15.58 31.65 8.91
N LEU A 299 15.80 32.39 9.99
CA LEU A 299 14.76 32.87 10.88
C LEU A 299 14.19 34.21 10.38
N VAL A 300 12.88 34.26 10.19
CA VAL A 300 12.18 35.38 9.57
C VAL A 300 10.98 35.79 10.41
N GLN A 301 10.75 37.09 10.53
CA GLN A 301 9.57 37.64 11.20
C GLN A 301 8.53 38.12 10.19
N ARG A 302 7.28 38.18 10.62
CA ARG A 302 6.19 38.75 9.82
C ARG A 302 6.43 40.25 9.57
N PRO A 303 6.34 40.72 8.31
CA PRO A 303 6.49 42.12 7.98
C PRO A 303 5.57 43.04 8.81
N GLY A 304 6.11 44.15 9.29
CA GLY A 304 5.36 45.13 10.09
C GLY A 304 4.99 44.67 11.51
N SER A 305 5.51 43.53 11.97
CA SER A 305 5.30 43.03 13.33
C SER A 305 6.59 43.01 14.14
N LEU A 306 6.47 43.07 15.47
CA LEU A 306 7.55 42.75 16.39
C LEU A 306 7.16 41.45 17.13
N PRO A 307 7.86 40.33 16.92
CA PRO A 307 7.59 39.08 17.59
C PRO A 307 7.63 39.22 19.12
N ALA A 308 6.73 38.56 19.84
CA ALA A 308 6.79 38.48 21.29
C ALA A 308 8.09 37.80 21.78
N ALA A 309 8.57 38.20 22.96
CA ALA A 309 9.80 37.65 23.54
C ALA A 309 9.54 36.26 24.10
N GLY A 310 10.56 35.41 24.07
CA GLY A 310 10.51 34.07 24.64
C GLY A 310 11.02 32.99 23.69
N PRO A 311 11.00 31.73 24.14
CA PRO A 311 11.43 30.60 23.34
C PRO A 311 10.49 30.38 22.16
N VAL A 312 11.08 30.12 20.99
CA VAL A 312 10.35 29.81 19.76
C VAL A 312 10.85 28.47 19.22
N THR A 313 9.93 27.56 18.91
CA THR A 313 10.26 26.23 18.36
C THR A 313 9.36 25.92 17.17
N GLY A 314 9.79 25.02 16.29
CA GLY A 314 9.04 24.56 15.13
C GLY A 314 9.61 23.24 14.64
N SER A 315 8.80 22.47 13.92
CA SER A 315 9.19 21.15 13.40
C SER A 315 8.68 20.94 11.99
N GLY A 316 9.57 20.48 11.11
CA GLY A 316 9.26 20.06 9.75
C GLY A 316 9.88 18.71 9.46
N VAL A 317 9.49 18.10 8.34
CA VAL A 317 10.00 16.80 7.90
C VAL A 317 10.59 16.95 6.51
N LEU A 318 11.79 16.41 6.29
CA LEU A 318 12.35 16.28 4.95
C LEU A 318 11.99 14.90 4.39
N VAL A 319 11.47 14.87 3.17
CA VAL A 319 11.06 13.62 2.52
C VAL A 319 11.80 13.49 1.20
N MET A 320 12.55 12.39 1.07
CA MET A 320 13.17 11.99 -0.19
C MET A 320 12.13 11.34 -1.11
N GLY A 321 12.16 11.68 -2.38
CA GLY A 321 11.36 11.06 -3.44
C GLY A 321 12.12 11.01 -4.76
N VAL A 322 11.42 10.63 -5.82
CA VAL A 322 11.93 10.66 -7.20
C VAL A 322 11.08 11.63 -8.04
N PRO A 323 11.67 12.27 -9.07
CA PRO A 323 10.96 13.24 -9.92
C PRO A 323 9.63 12.72 -10.49
#